data_AF-A0A529XCZ7-F1
#
_entry.id   AF-A0A529XCZ7-F1
#
_cell.length_a   1.000
_cell.length_b   1.000
_cell.length_c   1.000
_cell.angle_alpha   90.00
_cell.angle_beta   90.00
_cell.angle_gamma   90.00
#
_symmetry.space_group_name_H-M   'P 1'
#
loop_
_entity.id
_entity.type
_entity.pdbx_description
1 polymer ?
#
loop_
_entity_poly.entity_id
_entity_poly.type
_entity_poly.pdbx_seq_one_letter_code
_entity_poly.pdbx_strand_id
1 'polypeptide(L)'
;SWLTGEPVYAPYELIGMDMATLSPWNTRDFRISSTGLASGGDFASAFAHALGELIEDDALFGAMLAPAGRKASDIELAAGEDHDLLRAMSRIAATGIEARFSVVGYDSALPVVMAALLPQQDGSRERIYFSGYSCRPRLEDAALAALLEAVQCRVLFISGARDDLFEGEYRGVAGSSTERLFGTCRFLPPGNGKSPQVDPALDDAIATVTLGGRDIYVFALGGGPFGLEAVRVVADDLISISRPESYPNSARAAGKLLRQWSLA
;
A
#
# COMPACT_ATOMS: atom_id res chain seq x y z
N SER A 1 -7.44 21.89 5.87
CA SER A 1 -8.49 21.03 5.28
C SER A 1 -8.39 21.13 3.77
N TRP A 2 -8.47 20.00 3.06
CA TRP A 2 -8.49 20.00 1.60
C TRP A 2 -9.82 20.51 1.08
N LEU A 3 -10.92 20.12 1.71
CA LEU A 3 -12.27 20.47 1.30
C LEU A 3 -12.61 21.95 1.52
N THR A 4 -12.23 22.52 2.67
CA THR A 4 -12.56 23.92 3.02
C THR A 4 -11.45 24.90 2.69
N GLY A 5 -10.21 24.43 2.52
CA GLY A 5 -9.03 25.29 2.41
C GLY A 5 -8.60 25.96 3.72
N GLU A 6 -9.34 25.76 4.81
CA GLU A 6 -9.08 26.42 6.09
C GLU A 6 -7.96 25.71 6.89
N PRO A 7 -7.18 26.45 7.69
CA PRO A 7 -6.25 25.87 8.65
C PRO A 7 -6.97 24.98 9.66
N VAL A 8 -6.33 23.86 10.02
CA VAL A 8 -6.83 22.93 11.04
C VAL A 8 -5.71 22.62 12.04
N TYR A 9 -6.10 22.22 13.25
CA TYR A 9 -5.18 21.71 14.27
C TYR A 9 -5.43 20.22 14.47
N ALA A 10 -4.37 19.46 14.69
CA ALA A 10 -4.43 18.06 15.08
C ALA A 10 -3.56 17.81 16.32
N PRO A 11 -3.88 16.80 17.13
CA PRO A 11 -2.99 16.28 18.16
C PRO A 11 -1.62 15.94 17.55
N TYR A 12 -0.54 16.26 18.27
CA TYR A 12 0.82 16.01 17.78
C TYR A 12 1.03 14.52 17.49
N GLU A 13 0.40 13.64 18.25
CA GLU A 13 0.51 12.18 18.14
C GLU A 13 0.02 11.62 16.81
N LEU A 14 -0.83 12.36 16.08
CA LEU A 14 -1.27 11.99 14.74
C LEU A 14 -0.31 12.48 13.64
N ILE A 15 0.56 13.44 13.97
CA ILE A 15 1.36 14.17 12.98
C ILE A 15 2.86 13.88 13.15
N GLY A 16 3.37 14.01 14.36
CA GLY A 16 4.77 13.81 14.70
C GLY A 16 5.20 12.34 14.69
N MET A 17 6.51 12.14 14.81
CA MET A 17 7.17 10.83 14.89
C MET A 17 8.07 10.70 16.12
N ASP A 18 7.91 11.59 17.11
CA ASP A 18 8.65 11.47 18.35
C ASP A 18 8.06 10.35 19.21
N MET A 19 8.72 9.19 19.18
CA MET A 19 8.35 8.00 19.94
C MET A 19 9.21 7.83 21.20
N ALA A 20 9.92 8.87 21.66
CA ALA A 20 10.74 8.76 22.86
C ALA A 20 9.88 8.46 24.09
N THR A 21 10.33 7.52 24.92
CA THR A 21 9.58 7.03 26.09
C THR A 21 9.26 8.11 27.12
N LEU A 22 10.08 9.14 27.19
CA LEU A 22 9.92 10.25 28.14
C LEU A 22 9.07 11.40 27.58
N SER A 23 8.62 11.31 26.32
CA SER A 23 7.84 12.37 25.72
C SER A 23 6.42 12.41 26.31
N PRO A 24 5.82 13.61 26.46
CA PRO A 24 4.56 13.80 27.17
C PRO A 24 3.32 13.41 26.33
N TRP A 25 3.49 12.57 25.32
CA TRP A 25 2.48 12.27 24.32
C TRP A 25 1.42 11.29 24.84
N ASN A 26 0.16 11.51 24.47
CA ASN A 26 -0.94 10.62 24.77
C ASN A 26 -0.97 9.42 23.81
N THR A 27 -0.05 8.48 24.01
CA THR A 27 0.04 7.23 23.24
C THR A 27 -1.00 6.18 23.63
N ARG A 28 -1.87 6.50 24.60
CA ARG A 28 -3.00 5.65 25.01
C ARG A 28 -4.18 5.84 24.05
N ASP A 29 -4.53 7.09 23.78
CA ASP A 29 -5.70 7.43 22.95
C ASP A 29 -5.31 7.62 21.48
N PHE A 30 -4.07 8.04 21.21
CA PHE A 30 -3.54 8.19 19.86
C PHE A 30 -2.41 7.20 19.58
N ARG A 31 -2.30 6.77 18.33
CA ARG A 31 -1.19 5.94 17.87
C ARG A 31 -0.28 6.80 16.99
N ILE A 32 0.97 6.93 17.42
CA ILE A 32 2.02 7.46 16.57
C ILE A 32 2.37 6.37 15.54
N SER A 33 2.27 6.68 14.26
CA SER A 33 2.70 5.82 13.16
C SER A 33 3.30 6.65 12.03
N SER A 34 4.01 6.02 11.11
CA SER A 34 4.48 6.65 9.87
C SER A 34 3.40 6.74 8.79
N THR A 35 2.20 6.20 9.03
CA THR A 35 1.12 6.16 8.04
C THR A 35 0.75 7.55 7.54
N GLY A 36 0.78 7.75 6.22
CA GLY A 36 0.51 9.04 5.59
C GLY A 36 1.64 10.05 5.76
N LEU A 37 2.84 9.63 6.18
CA LEU A 37 4.04 10.47 6.19
C LEU A 37 4.85 10.19 4.93
N ALA A 38 5.07 11.21 4.12
CA ALA A 38 5.91 11.05 2.95
C ALA A 38 6.77 12.28 2.69
N SER A 39 7.81 12.06 1.89
CA SER A 39 8.60 13.12 1.28
C SER A 39 8.67 12.95 -0.23
N GLY A 40 8.93 14.06 -0.93
CA GLY A 40 9.02 14.12 -2.38
C GLY A 40 9.92 15.27 -2.82
N GLY A 41 10.23 15.34 -4.12
CA GLY A 41 10.99 16.46 -4.67
C GLY A 41 10.23 17.78 -4.65
N ASP A 42 8.91 17.70 -4.52
CA ASP A 42 7.99 18.81 -4.36
C ASP A 42 6.79 18.40 -3.49
N PHE A 43 5.94 19.36 -3.14
CA PHE A 43 4.76 19.12 -2.32
C PHE A 43 3.79 18.12 -2.98
N ALA A 44 3.60 18.20 -4.30
CA ALA A 44 2.65 17.36 -5.01
C ALA A 44 3.04 15.88 -4.99
N SER A 45 4.32 15.57 -5.20
CA SER A 45 4.87 14.23 -5.12
C SER A 45 4.86 13.68 -3.69
N ALA A 46 5.18 14.52 -2.68
CA ALA A 46 5.07 14.15 -1.28
C ALA A 46 3.61 13.83 -0.89
N PHE A 47 2.67 14.69 -1.29
CA PHE A 47 1.23 14.50 -1.05
C PHE A 47 0.69 13.24 -1.74
N ALA A 48 1.02 13.04 -3.02
CA ALA A 48 0.57 11.86 -3.77
C ALA A 48 1.07 10.56 -3.13
N HIS A 49 2.30 10.54 -2.63
CA HIS A 49 2.86 9.40 -1.91
C HIS A 49 2.13 9.18 -0.58
N ALA A 50 1.99 10.21 0.25
CA ALA A 50 1.30 10.10 1.53
C ALA A 50 -0.16 9.63 1.38
N LEU A 51 -0.90 10.18 0.41
CA LEU A 51 -2.27 9.76 0.14
C LEU A 51 -2.32 8.33 -0.42
N GLY A 52 -1.37 7.97 -1.29
CA GLY A 52 -1.22 6.61 -1.81
C GLY A 52 -1.08 5.59 -0.69
N GLU A 53 -0.23 5.84 0.30
CA GLU A 53 -0.04 4.96 1.46
C GLU A 53 -1.35 4.76 2.25
N LEU A 54 -2.13 5.83 2.48
CA LEU A 54 -3.43 5.72 3.15
C LEU A 54 -4.42 4.88 2.35
N ILE A 55 -4.41 5.02 1.01
CA ILE A 55 -5.26 4.25 0.10
C ILE A 55 -4.84 2.77 0.06
N GLU A 56 -3.54 2.48 0.10
CA GLU A 56 -3.00 1.12 0.16
C GLU A 56 -3.52 0.38 1.38
N ASP A 57 -3.37 1.01 2.55
CA ASP A 57 -3.79 0.46 3.85
C ASP A 57 -5.31 0.17 3.88
N ASP A 58 -6.09 1.11 3.33
CA ASP A 58 -7.54 0.99 3.18
C ASP A 58 -7.94 -0.14 2.24
N ALA A 59 -7.27 -0.30 1.11
CA ALA A 59 -7.50 -1.41 0.18
C ALA A 59 -7.15 -2.77 0.82
N LEU A 60 -6.05 -2.83 1.56
CA LEU A 60 -5.61 -4.04 2.25
C LEU A 60 -6.57 -4.46 3.35
N PHE A 61 -7.19 -3.52 4.06
CA PHE A 61 -8.25 -3.82 5.02
C PHE A 61 -9.33 -4.74 4.41
N GLY A 62 -9.82 -4.38 3.22
CA GLY A 62 -10.83 -5.16 2.51
C GLY A 62 -10.31 -6.52 2.01
N ALA A 63 -9.09 -6.56 1.47
CA ALA A 63 -8.52 -7.79 0.90
C ALA A 63 -8.16 -8.83 1.98
N MET A 64 -7.62 -8.40 3.12
CA MET A 64 -7.17 -9.27 4.20
C MET A 64 -8.32 -9.79 5.07
N LEU A 65 -9.43 -9.04 5.18
CA LEU A 65 -10.62 -9.47 5.92
C LEU A 65 -11.72 -10.10 5.05
N ALA A 66 -11.48 -10.24 3.75
CA ALA A 66 -12.40 -10.95 2.85
C ALA A 66 -12.61 -12.42 3.28
N PRO A 67 -13.80 -13.01 3.03
CA PRO A 67 -14.07 -14.42 3.32
C PRO A 67 -13.08 -15.39 2.66
N ALA A 68 -12.99 -16.58 3.25
CA ALA A 68 -12.34 -17.71 2.61
C ALA A 68 -13.01 -18.00 1.26
N GLY A 69 -12.25 -17.89 0.16
CA GLY A 69 -12.76 -18.10 -1.20
C GLY A 69 -12.43 -16.98 -2.18
N ARG A 70 -12.05 -15.77 -1.71
CA ARG A 70 -11.56 -14.72 -2.60
C ARG A 70 -10.33 -15.22 -3.35
N LYS A 71 -10.44 -15.27 -4.68
CA LYS A 71 -9.31 -15.53 -5.57
C LYS A 71 -8.51 -14.26 -5.78
N ALA A 72 -7.19 -14.41 -5.84
CA ALA A 72 -6.33 -13.35 -6.34
C ALA A 72 -6.78 -12.91 -7.74
N SER A 73 -6.75 -11.61 -7.98
CA SER A 73 -6.85 -11.06 -9.33
C SER A 73 -5.49 -11.19 -10.01
N ASP A 74 -5.46 -11.69 -11.23
CA ASP A 74 -4.27 -11.59 -12.08
C ASP A 74 -4.13 -10.15 -12.57
N ILE A 75 -2.89 -9.69 -12.78
CA ILE A 75 -2.62 -8.45 -13.51
C ILE A 75 -2.32 -8.77 -14.96
N GLU A 76 -2.97 -8.03 -15.86
CA GLU A 76 -2.73 -8.08 -17.30
C GLU A 76 -2.14 -6.73 -17.73
N LEU A 77 -0.90 -6.76 -18.22
CA LEU A 77 -0.18 -5.58 -18.68
C LEU A 77 0.03 -5.65 -20.18
N ALA A 78 -0.03 -4.52 -20.88
CA ALA A 78 0.33 -4.50 -22.29
C ALA A 78 1.85 -4.74 -22.44
N ALA A 79 2.22 -5.69 -23.31
CA ALA A 79 3.61 -5.84 -23.71
C ALA A 79 4.04 -4.57 -24.45
N GLY A 80 5.02 -3.88 -23.87
CA GLY A 80 5.69 -2.71 -24.43
C GLY A 80 7.19 -2.95 -24.44
N GLU A 81 7.91 -2.20 -25.27
CA GLU A 81 9.36 -2.29 -25.36
C GLU A 81 9.98 -1.56 -24.16
N ASP A 82 10.67 -2.34 -23.31
CA ASP A 82 11.48 -1.90 -22.16
C ASP A 82 10.72 -1.49 -20.87
N HIS A 83 9.94 -2.43 -20.31
CA HIS A 83 9.35 -2.26 -18.98
C HIS A 83 10.38 -2.53 -17.87
N ASP A 84 10.69 -1.54 -17.03
CA ASP A 84 11.53 -1.72 -15.83
C ASP A 84 11.01 -2.83 -14.91
N LEU A 85 9.68 -3.06 -14.89
CA LEU A 85 9.05 -4.19 -14.22
C LEU A 85 9.54 -5.54 -14.77
N LEU A 86 9.54 -5.74 -16.09
CA LEU A 86 10.04 -6.97 -16.71
C LEU A 86 11.51 -7.20 -16.39
N ARG A 87 12.30 -6.13 -16.41
CA ARG A 87 13.72 -6.18 -16.07
C ARG A 87 13.92 -6.57 -14.61
N ALA A 88 13.18 -5.97 -13.68
CA ALA A 88 13.22 -6.30 -12.27
C ALA A 88 12.79 -7.76 -12.00
N MET A 89 11.66 -8.19 -12.57
CA MET A 89 11.17 -9.57 -12.50
C MET A 89 12.21 -10.56 -13.02
N SER A 90 12.82 -10.28 -14.16
CA SER A 90 13.84 -11.16 -14.77
C SER A 90 15.08 -11.31 -13.88
N ARG A 91 15.54 -10.21 -13.27
CA ARG A 91 16.67 -10.23 -12.32
C ARG A 91 16.35 -11.03 -11.06
N ILE A 92 15.14 -10.90 -10.54
CA ILE A 92 14.68 -11.65 -9.35
C ILE A 92 14.55 -13.15 -9.69
N ALA A 93 13.95 -13.48 -10.83
CA ALA A 93 13.79 -14.85 -11.30
C ALA A 93 15.14 -15.58 -11.47
N ALA A 94 16.17 -14.88 -11.95
CA ALA A 94 17.53 -15.42 -12.06
C ALA A 94 18.14 -15.85 -10.72
N THR A 95 17.57 -15.42 -9.58
CA THR A 95 18.00 -15.82 -8.22
C THR A 95 17.17 -16.96 -7.63
N GLY A 96 16.28 -17.59 -8.42
CA GLY A 96 15.40 -18.64 -7.95
C GLY A 96 14.21 -18.11 -7.14
N ILE A 97 13.76 -16.88 -7.39
CA ILE A 97 12.64 -16.25 -6.70
C ILE A 97 11.55 -15.94 -7.72
N GLU A 98 10.34 -16.41 -7.45
CA GLU A 98 9.15 -16.09 -8.22
C GLU A 98 8.51 -14.80 -7.68
N ALA A 99 8.18 -13.87 -8.59
CA ALA A 99 7.38 -12.69 -8.27
C ALA A 99 5.92 -12.94 -8.67
N ARG A 100 5.00 -12.75 -7.72
CA ARG A 100 3.55 -12.85 -7.91
C ARG A 100 2.88 -11.52 -7.65
N PHE A 101 1.75 -11.28 -8.31
CA PHE A 101 1.08 -9.98 -8.29
C PHE A 101 -0.42 -10.14 -8.19
N SER A 102 -1.09 -9.18 -7.57
CA SER A 102 -2.53 -9.03 -7.67
C SER A 102 -2.97 -7.60 -7.43
N VAL A 103 -4.16 -7.26 -7.93
CA VAL A 103 -4.81 -6.00 -7.54
C VAL A 103 -5.71 -6.24 -6.34
N VAL A 104 -5.34 -5.64 -5.22
CA VAL A 104 -6.04 -5.84 -3.94
C VAL A 104 -7.23 -4.89 -3.79
N GLY A 105 -7.22 -3.73 -4.46
CA GLY A 105 -8.31 -2.76 -4.48
C GLY A 105 -8.28 -1.77 -5.65
N TYR A 106 -9.45 -1.19 -5.92
CA TYR A 106 -9.71 -0.13 -6.92
C TYR A 106 -10.72 0.91 -6.40
N ASP A 107 -11.14 0.80 -5.15
CA ASP A 107 -12.23 1.59 -4.59
C ASP A 107 -11.87 3.04 -4.29
N SER A 108 -10.64 3.43 -4.58
CA SER A 108 -10.08 4.78 -4.53
C SER A 108 -9.83 5.39 -5.92
N ALA A 109 -10.39 4.81 -6.99
CA ALA A 109 -10.10 5.14 -8.40
C ALA A 109 -8.67 4.81 -8.89
N LEU A 110 -7.71 4.60 -7.99
CA LEU A 110 -6.36 4.15 -8.32
C LEU A 110 -6.21 2.64 -8.08
N PRO A 111 -5.42 1.92 -8.90
CA PRO A 111 -5.06 0.55 -8.59
C PRO A 111 -4.19 0.48 -7.34
N VAL A 112 -4.49 -0.46 -6.45
CA VAL A 112 -3.59 -0.89 -5.38
C VAL A 112 -3.07 -2.28 -5.70
N VAL A 113 -1.78 -2.38 -6.00
CA VAL A 113 -1.12 -3.63 -6.37
C VAL A 113 -0.38 -4.19 -5.17
N MET A 114 -0.49 -5.50 -4.98
CA MET A 114 0.41 -6.26 -4.11
C MET A 114 1.40 -7.04 -4.98
N ALA A 115 2.66 -7.04 -4.59
CA ALA A 115 3.67 -7.96 -5.10
C ALA A 115 4.15 -8.89 -3.98
N ALA A 116 4.40 -10.15 -4.29
CA ALA A 116 4.94 -11.14 -3.37
C ALA A 116 6.15 -11.85 -3.99
N LEU A 117 7.21 -12.01 -3.20
CA LEU A 117 8.42 -12.75 -3.53
C LEU A 117 8.38 -14.12 -2.86
N LEU A 118 8.39 -15.17 -3.68
CA LEU A 118 8.36 -16.56 -3.22
C LEU A 118 9.64 -17.28 -3.68
N PRO A 119 10.40 -17.93 -2.78
CA PRO A 119 11.44 -18.85 -3.19
C PRO A 119 10.87 -19.96 -4.08
N GLN A 120 11.52 -20.24 -5.21
CA GLN A 120 11.19 -21.39 -6.06
C GLN A 120 11.43 -22.68 -5.27
N GLN A 121 10.50 -23.64 -5.39
CA GLN A 121 10.41 -24.78 -4.49
C GLN A 121 11.70 -25.62 -4.43
N ASP A 122 12.23 -25.81 -3.22
CA ASP A 122 13.33 -26.75 -2.92
C ASP A 122 12.90 -27.91 -2.00
N GLY A 123 11.59 -28.06 -1.74
CA GLY A 123 11.05 -29.12 -0.89
C GLY A 123 11.07 -28.83 0.61
N SER A 124 11.49 -27.64 1.05
CA SER A 124 11.39 -27.20 2.43
C SER A 124 9.95 -26.79 2.81
N ARG A 125 9.55 -27.07 4.07
CA ARG A 125 8.19 -26.83 4.59
C ARG A 125 7.96 -25.42 5.13
N GLU A 126 9.01 -24.62 5.32
CA GLU A 126 8.91 -23.26 5.85
C GLU A 126 9.07 -22.25 4.71
N ARG A 127 7.93 -21.69 4.26
CA ARG A 127 7.90 -20.68 3.20
C ARG A 127 7.92 -19.29 3.83
N ILE A 128 9.10 -18.67 3.86
CA ILE A 128 9.19 -17.23 4.07
C ILE A 128 8.93 -16.56 2.72
N TYR A 129 7.94 -15.67 2.66
CA TYR A 129 7.70 -14.78 1.54
C TYR A 129 7.85 -13.34 2.00
N PHE A 130 8.09 -12.44 1.06
CA PHE A 130 8.12 -11.00 1.31
C PHE A 130 7.13 -10.32 0.39
N SER A 131 6.36 -9.38 0.92
CA SER A 131 5.37 -8.63 0.13
C SER A 131 5.61 -7.15 0.21
N GLY A 132 5.15 -6.45 -0.82
CA GLY A 132 5.06 -5.01 -0.90
C GLY A 132 3.75 -4.62 -1.59
N TYR A 133 3.36 -3.37 -1.42
CA TYR A 133 2.10 -2.80 -1.85
C TYR A 133 2.35 -1.44 -2.50
N SER A 134 1.57 -1.07 -3.48
CA SER A 134 1.65 0.30 -3.99
C SER A 134 0.37 0.76 -4.66
N CYS A 135 0.06 2.04 -4.45
CA CYS A 135 -0.98 2.77 -5.13
C CYS A 135 -0.37 3.84 -6.05
N ARG A 136 -0.53 3.67 -7.36
CA ARG A 136 -0.07 4.62 -8.39
C ARG A 136 -1.12 4.74 -9.50
N PRO A 137 -1.19 5.85 -10.24
CA PRO A 137 -2.07 6.02 -11.39
C PRO A 137 -1.96 4.89 -12.43
N ARG A 138 -0.73 4.52 -12.79
CA ARG A 138 -0.47 3.47 -13.77
C ARG A 138 -0.30 2.13 -13.07
N LEU A 139 -1.02 1.11 -13.54
CA LEU A 139 -0.97 -0.24 -12.97
C LEU A 139 0.46 -0.84 -13.00
N GLU A 140 1.20 -0.56 -14.06
CA GLU A 140 2.60 -0.97 -14.23
C GLU A 140 3.55 -0.30 -13.23
N ASP A 141 3.37 0.99 -12.95
CA ASP A 141 4.15 1.73 -11.94
C ASP A 141 3.83 1.22 -10.53
N ALA A 142 2.54 0.96 -10.26
CA ALA A 142 2.10 0.37 -9.00
C ALA A 142 2.72 -1.03 -8.81
N ALA A 143 2.74 -1.86 -9.87
CA ALA A 143 3.34 -3.19 -9.82
C ALA A 143 4.86 -3.13 -9.61
N LEU A 144 5.57 -2.22 -10.29
CA LEU A 144 7.01 -2.03 -10.09
C LEU A 144 7.32 -1.55 -8.67
N ALA A 145 6.60 -0.53 -8.17
CA ALA A 145 6.80 0.00 -6.84
C ALA A 145 6.53 -1.06 -5.75
N ALA A 146 5.44 -1.82 -5.87
CA ALA A 146 5.11 -2.91 -4.96
C ALA A 146 6.21 -4.00 -4.98
N LEU A 147 6.76 -4.33 -6.15
CA LEU A 147 7.85 -5.29 -6.29
C LEU A 147 9.13 -4.80 -5.60
N LEU A 148 9.48 -3.52 -5.78
CA LEU A 148 10.66 -2.93 -5.16
C LEU A 148 10.52 -2.85 -3.65
N GLU A 149 9.33 -2.56 -3.13
CA GLU A 149 9.08 -2.61 -1.69
C GLU A 149 9.22 -4.05 -1.15
N ALA A 150 8.69 -5.06 -1.86
CA ALA A 150 8.87 -6.46 -1.46
C ALA A 150 10.36 -6.86 -1.41
N VAL A 151 11.15 -6.38 -2.38
CA VAL A 151 12.61 -6.55 -2.39
C VAL A 151 13.25 -5.82 -1.21
N GLN A 152 12.85 -4.59 -0.91
CA GLN A 152 13.35 -3.82 0.22
C GLN A 152 13.05 -4.52 1.55
N CYS A 153 11.83 -5.03 1.75
CA CYS A 153 11.45 -5.84 2.90
C CYS A 153 12.38 -7.04 3.08
N ARG A 154 12.67 -7.77 2.00
CA ARG A 154 13.60 -8.90 2.02
C ARG A 154 15.04 -8.48 2.35
N VAL A 155 15.52 -7.38 1.77
CA VAL A 155 16.88 -6.88 2.04
C VAL A 155 17.03 -6.47 3.50
N LEU A 156 16.05 -5.75 4.05
CA LEU A 156 16.04 -5.34 5.47
C LEU A 156 16.03 -6.55 6.42
N PHE A 157 15.27 -7.59 6.05
CA PHE A 157 15.26 -8.85 6.80
C PHE A 157 16.63 -9.55 6.78
N ILE A 158 17.24 -9.69 5.59
CA ILE A 158 18.55 -10.36 5.44
C ILE A 158 19.66 -9.56 6.15
N SER A 159 19.62 -8.24 6.09
CA SER A 159 20.65 -7.39 6.69
C SER A 159 20.53 -7.29 8.20
N GLY A 160 19.39 -7.68 8.79
CA GLY A 160 19.10 -7.50 10.22
C GLY A 160 19.12 -6.03 10.64
N ALA A 161 18.81 -5.10 9.73
CA ALA A 161 18.94 -3.65 9.99
C ALA A 161 17.78 -3.07 10.81
N ARG A 162 16.77 -3.89 11.11
CA ARG A 162 15.57 -3.51 11.85
C ARG A 162 15.63 -4.08 13.27
N ASP A 163 15.61 -3.17 14.26
CA ASP A 163 15.55 -3.51 15.68
C ASP A 163 14.15 -3.97 16.13
N ASP A 164 13.14 -3.79 15.28
CA ASP A 164 11.74 -4.11 15.53
C ASP A 164 11.27 -5.42 14.89
N LEU A 165 12.17 -6.19 14.28
CA LEU A 165 11.89 -7.56 13.84
C LEU A 165 12.10 -8.52 15.02
N PHE A 166 11.01 -9.02 15.60
CA PHE A 166 11.07 -9.95 16.74
C PHE A 166 11.14 -11.42 16.30
N GLU A 167 11.59 -12.32 17.18
CA GLU A 167 11.79 -13.75 16.88
C GLU A 167 10.57 -14.42 16.22
N GLY A 168 9.35 -13.99 16.57
CA GLY A 168 8.10 -14.51 15.97
C GLY A 168 7.92 -14.15 14.49
N GLU A 169 8.46 -13.02 14.04
CA GLU A 169 8.46 -12.58 12.64
C GLU A 169 9.60 -13.24 11.85
N TYR A 170 10.73 -13.56 12.51
CA TYR A 170 11.80 -14.39 11.95
C TYR A 170 11.39 -15.85 11.75
N ARG A 171 10.48 -16.37 12.59
CA ARG A 171 9.91 -17.72 12.45
C ARG A 171 8.78 -17.82 11.43
N GLY A 172 8.49 -16.73 10.71
CA GLY A 172 7.31 -16.48 9.88
C GLY A 172 6.74 -17.69 9.13
N VAL A 173 5.88 -18.45 9.82
CA VAL A 173 4.80 -19.19 9.19
C VAL A 173 3.85 -18.13 8.66
N ALA A 174 3.78 -18.02 7.34
CA ALA A 174 2.71 -17.36 6.64
C ALA A 174 1.38 -17.59 7.38
N GLY A 175 0.73 -16.54 7.88
CA GLY A 175 -0.71 -16.65 8.08
C GLY A 175 -1.29 -17.09 6.73
N SER A 176 -1.91 -18.28 6.68
CA SER A 176 -2.43 -18.89 5.45
C SER A 176 -3.39 -17.97 4.67
N SER A 177 -3.85 -16.90 5.30
CA SER A 177 -4.71 -15.85 4.77
C SER A 177 -4.09 -15.02 3.64
N THR A 178 -2.80 -14.69 3.64
CA THR A 178 -2.24 -13.75 2.64
C THR A 178 -1.89 -14.45 1.32
N GLU A 179 -1.51 -15.73 1.37
CA GLU A 179 -1.14 -16.50 0.16
C GLU A 179 -2.27 -16.56 -0.87
N ARG A 180 -3.54 -16.45 -0.43
CA ARG A 180 -4.71 -16.41 -1.32
C ARG A 180 -4.73 -15.19 -2.25
N LEU A 181 -3.97 -14.14 -1.92
CA LEU A 181 -3.83 -12.92 -2.71
C LEU A 181 -2.71 -13.05 -3.74
N PHE A 182 -1.93 -14.13 -3.77
CA PHE A 182 -0.84 -14.31 -4.72
C PHE A 182 -1.37 -14.73 -6.10
N GLY A 183 -1.66 -13.72 -6.94
CA GLY A 183 -2.05 -13.92 -8.33
C GLY A 183 -0.86 -14.04 -9.27
N THR A 184 -1.11 -13.89 -10.56
CA THR A 184 -0.08 -13.93 -11.61
C THR A 184 -0.01 -12.62 -12.38
N CYS A 185 1.13 -12.37 -13.01
CA CYS A 185 1.33 -11.27 -13.95
C CYS A 185 1.44 -11.83 -15.37
N ARG A 186 0.65 -11.29 -16.30
CA ARG A 186 0.68 -11.67 -17.73
C ARG A 186 0.89 -10.44 -18.59
N PHE A 187 1.81 -10.54 -19.55
CA PHE A 187 2.02 -9.52 -20.56
C PHE A 187 1.26 -9.91 -21.84
N LEU A 188 0.26 -9.11 -22.19
CA LEU A 188 -0.56 -9.31 -23.39
C LEU A 188 0.17 -8.79 -24.64
N PRO A 189 0.04 -9.45 -25.80
CA PRO A 189 0.66 -8.97 -27.04
C PRO A 189 0.23 -7.53 -27.39
N PRO A 190 1.09 -6.73 -28.05
CA PRO A 190 0.75 -5.40 -28.52
C PRO A 190 -0.53 -5.46 -29.37
N GLY A 191 -1.55 -4.65 -29.04
CA GLY A 191 -2.82 -4.57 -29.77
C GLY A 191 -3.94 -5.54 -29.32
N ASN A 192 -3.66 -6.50 -28.43
CA ASN A 192 -4.68 -7.36 -27.81
C ASN A 192 -5.06 -6.94 -26.38
N GLY A 193 -4.31 -6.00 -25.79
CA GLY A 193 -4.72 -5.37 -24.55
C GLY A 193 -5.95 -4.50 -24.81
N LYS A 194 -7.06 -4.79 -24.13
CA LYS A 194 -7.89 -3.66 -23.71
C LYS A 194 -6.97 -2.84 -22.80
N SER A 195 -6.48 -1.71 -23.27
CA SER A 195 -6.19 -0.59 -22.38
C SER A 195 -7.43 0.30 -22.43
N PRO A 196 -8.50 0.02 -21.66
CA PRO A 196 -9.52 1.04 -21.43
C PRO A 196 -8.89 2.05 -20.47
N GLN A 197 -8.56 3.24 -20.97
CA GLN A 197 -9.36 4.46 -20.83
C GLN A 197 -8.90 5.27 -19.61
N VAL A 198 -7.97 6.21 -19.89
CA VAL A 198 -7.47 7.26 -18.99
C VAL A 198 -6.71 6.69 -17.79
N ASP A 199 -5.40 6.98 -17.70
CA ASP A 199 -4.68 6.76 -16.44
C ASP A 199 -5.41 7.55 -15.36
N PRO A 200 -6.00 6.89 -14.33
CA PRO A 200 -6.78 7.58 -13.33
C PRO A 200 -5.93 8.66 -12.67
N ALA A 201 -6.43 9.89 -12.66
CA ALA A 201 -5.67 11.00 -12.13
C ALA A 201 -5.68 10.95 -10.60
N LEU A 202 -4.66 11.54 -9.97
CA LEU A 202 -4.67 11.77 -8.53
C LEU A 202 -5.95 12.52 -8.09
N ASP A 203 -6.45 13.41 -8.95
CA ASP A 203 -7.71 14.14 -8.74
C ASP A 203 -8.93 13.23 -8.61
N ASP A 204 -8.99 12.12 -9.37
CA ASP A 204 -10.08 11.14 -9.26
C ASP A 204 -10.02 10.42 -7.91
N ALA A 205 -8.81 10.15 -7.42
CA ALA A 205 -8.59 9.56 -6.11
C ALA A 205 -9.02 10.50 -4.99
N ILE A 206 -8.60 11.78 -5.08
CA ILE A 206 -9.02 12.82 -4.15
C ILE A 206 -10.55 12.95 -4.14
N ALA A 207 -11.19 13.01 -5.31
CA ALA A 207 -12.64 13.10 -5.43
C ALA A 207 -13.34 11.89 -4.80
N THR A 208 -12.79 10.69 -4.98
CA THR A 208 -13.32 9.46 -4.40
C THR A 208 -13.17 9.44 -2.87
N VAL A 209 -12.02 9.85 -2.34
CA VAL A 209 -11.74 9.88 -0.90
C VAL A 209 -12.59 10.96 -0.19
N THR A 210 -12.83 12.09 -0.85
CA THR A 210 -13.62 13.21 -0.30
C THR A 210 -15.14 13.10 -0.53
N LEU A 211 -15.58 12.07 -1.25
CA LEU A 211 -16.99 11.87 -1.59
C LEU A 211 -17.88 11.85 -0.34
N GLY A 212 -19.00 12.57 -0.36
CA GLY A 212 -19.95 12.61 0.76
C GLY A 212 -19.57 13.57 1.89
N GLY A 213 -18.70 14.54 1.62
CA GLY A 213 -18.30 15.58 2.58
C GLY A 213 -17.16 15.15 3.52
N ARG A 214 -16.43 14.10 3.15
CA ARG A 214 -15.23 13.62 3.84
C ARG A 214 -14.06 14.51 3.46
N ASP A 215 -13.06 14.57 4.32
CA ASP A 215 -11.93 15.48 4.12
C ASP A 215 -10.58 14.76 4.12
N ILE A 216 -9.61 15.46 3.54
CA ILE A 216 -8.19 15.13 3.59
C ILE A 216 -7.51 16.30 4.31
N TYR A 217 -6.76 16.02 5.36
CA TYR A 217 -5.98 17.01 6.09
C TYR A 217 -4.51 16.83 5.76
N VAL A 218 -3.89 17.93 5.33
CA VAL A 218 -2.48 17.94 4.92
C VAL A 218 -1.72 18.88 5.84
N PHE A 219 -0.64 18.37 6.42
CA PHE A 219 0.25 19.08 7.33
C PHE A 219 1.63 19.12 6.68
N ALA A 220 2.02 20.28 6.15
CA ALA A 220 3.37 20.47 5.63
C ALA A 220 4.38 20.45 6.79
N LEU A 221 5.41 19.62 6.66
CA LEU A 221 6.50 19.47 7.64
C LEU A 221 7.76 20.24 7.21
N GLY A 222 7.73 20.83 6.01
CA GLY A 222 8.83 21.58 5.42
C GLY A 222 9.85 20.68 4.72
N GLY A 223 11.09 21.15 4.65
CA GLY A 223 12.17 20.46 3.95
C GLY A 223 12.68 21.22 2.73
N GLY A 224 11.90 22.17 2.19
CA GLY A 224 12.24 22.89 0.95
C GLY A 224 13.67 23.43 0.84
N PRO A 225 14.26 24.01 1.91
CA PRO A 225 15.67 24.43 1.91
C PRO A 225 16.70 23.31 1.62
N PHE A 226 16.30 22.04 1.74
CA PHE A 226 17.11 20.85 1.48
C PHE A 226 16.78 20.16 0.15
N GLY A 227 15.90 20.73 -0.67
CA GLY A 227 15.52 20.16 -1.98
C GLY A 227 14.52 19.00 -1.92
N LEU A 228 13.76 18.91 -0.83
CA LEU A 228 12.65 17.96 -0.66
C LEU A 228 11.49 18.64 0.06
N GLU A 229 10.28 18.16 -0.10
CA GLU A 229 9.14 18.54 0.72
C GLU A 229 8.66 17.32 1.49
N ALA A 230 8.33 17.50 2.77
CA ALA A 230 7.77 16.48 3.62
C ALA A 230 6.37 16.88 4.09
N VAL A 231 5.45 15.93 4.09
CA VAL A 231 4.06 16.13 4.48
C VAL A 231 3.56 14.98 5.33
N ARG A 232 2.62 15.28 6.23
CA ARG A 232 1.72 14.30 6.84
C ARG A 232 0.33 14.49 6.25
N VAL A 233 -0.29 13.41 5.81
CA VAL A 233 -1.68 13.37 5.34
C VAL A 233 -2.51 12.50 6.28
N VAL A 234 -3.72 12.97 6.59
CA VAL A 234 -4.74 12.23 7.36
C VAL A 234 -6.05 12.32 6.58
N ALA A 235 -6.86 11.27 6.55
CA ALA A 235 -8.17 11.29 5.90
C ALA A 235 -9.23 10.64 6.80
N ASP A 236 -10.41 11.28 6.89
CA ASP A 236 -11.43 10.91 7.89
C ASP A 236 -12.01 9.51 7.72
N ASP A 237 -12.10 9.01 6.48
CA ASP A 237 -12.81 7.78 6.17
C ASP A 237 -11.88 6.67 5.67
N LEU A 238 -10.56 6.89 5.50
CA LEU A 238 -9.63 5.82 5.12
C LEU A 238 -9.33 4.94 6.33
N ILE A 239 -9.38 3.62 6.14
CA ILE A 239 -9.23 2.64 7.22
C ILE A 239 -7.84 2.03 7.18
N SER A 240 -7.30 1.71 8.35
CA SER A 240 -6.02 0.99 8.47
C SER A 240 -6.20 -0.50 8.77
N ILE A 241 -5.49 -1.38 8.08
CA ILE A 241 -5.40 -2.81 8.44
C ILE A 241 -4.52 -3.05 9.67
N SER A 242 -3.80 -2.04 10.15
CA SER A 242 -2.92 -2.17 11.32
C SER A 242 -3.68 -2.28 12.66
N ARG A 243 -4.99 -1.98 12.68
CA ARG A 243 -5.92 -2.19 13.81
C ARG A 243 -7.36 -2.39 13.32
N PRO A 244 -7.69 -3.52 12.68
CA PRO A 244 -9.00 -3.72 12.10
C PRO A 244 -10.13 -3.64 13.16
N GLU A 245 -9.83 -4.00 14.40
CA GLU A 245 -10.72 -3.91 15.57
C GLU A 245 -11.09 -2.49 15.98
N SER A 246 -10.37 -1.46 15.51
CA SER A 246 -10.68 -0.05 15.80
C SER A 246 -11.74 0.53 14.84
N TYR A 247 -12.07 -0.17 13.75
CA TYR A 247 -12.99 0.30 12.71
C TYR A 247 -14.37 -0.38 12.58
N PRO A 248 -14.87 -1.21 13.52
CA PRO A 248 -16.06 -2.02 13.30
C PRO A 248 -17.35 -1.22 13.08
N ASN A 249 -17.34 0.10 13.32
CA ASN A 249 -18.48 0.99 13.13
C ASN A 249 -18.33 1.99 11.98
N SER A 250 -17.26 1.93 11.17
CA SER A 250 -17.17 2.82 9.99
C SER A 250 -18.03 2.28 8.84
N ALA A 251 -18.83 3.15 8.23
CA ALA A 251 -19.66 2.79 7.08
C ALA A 251 -18.80 2.25 5.91
N ARG A 252 -17.57 2.74 5.77
CA ARG A 252 -16.61 2.24 4.78
C ARG A 252 -16.11 0.84 5.09
N ALA A 253 -15.81 0.49 6.35
CA ALA A 253 -15.39 -0.86 6.71
C ALA A 253 -16.50 -1.87 6.40
N ALA A 254 -17.73 -1.57 6.84
CA ALA A 254 -18.90 -2.38 6.55
C ALA A 254 -19.13 -2.51 5.03
N GLY A 255 -19.06 -1.39 4.29
CA GLY A 255 -19.21 -1.38 2.84
C GLY A 255 -18.15 -2.23 2.12
N LYS A 256 -16.88 -2.16 2.56
CA LYS A 256 -15.81 -3.01 2.02
C LYS A 256 -16.09 -4.48 2.28
N LEU A 257 -16.40 -4.85 3.52
CA LEU A 257 -16.68 -6.26 3.88
C LEU A 257 -17.89 -6.81 3.13
N LEU A 258 -18.98 -6.04 3.02
CA LEU A 258 -20.17 -6.42 2.25
C LEU A 258 -19.86 -6.64 0.76
N ARG A 259 -19.05 -5.76 0.15
CA ARG A 259 -18.59 -5.96 -1.24
C ARG A 259 -17.82 -7.28 -1.39
N GLN A 260 -16.94 -7.60 -0.44
CA GLN A 260 -16.20 -8.86 -0.47
C GLN A 260 -17.11 -10.08 -0.32
N TRP A 261 -18.15 -9.99 0.51
CA TRP A 261 -19.12 -11.08 0.69
C TRP A 261 -20.00 -11.29 -0.55
N SER A 262 -20.31 -10.23 -1.29
CA SER A 262 -21.07 -10.34 -2.54
C SER A 262 -20.28 -10.94 -3.72
N LEU A 263 -18.95 -10.97 -3.61
CA LEU A 263 -18.03 -11.48 -4.64
C LEU A 263 -17.54 -12.91 -4.37
N ALA A 264 -17.84 -13.46 -3.19
CA ALA A 264 -17.48 -14.82 -2.75
C ALA A 264 -18.62 -15.80 -3.05
#